data_AF-A0A5N5GJ94-F1
#
_entry.id   AF-A0A5N5GJ94-F1
#
_cell.length_a   1.000
_cell.length_b   1.000
_cell.length_c   1.000
_cell.angle_alpha   90.00
_cell.angle_beta   90.00
_cell.angle_gamma   90.00
#
_symmetry.space_group_name_H-M   'P 1'
#
loop_
_entity.id
_entity.type
_entity.pdbx_description
1 polymer ?
#
loop_
_entity_poly.entity_id
_entity_poly.type
_entity_poly.pdbx_seq_one_letter_code
_entity_poly.pdbx_strand_id
1 'polypeptide(L)'
;MASSSNPSNICLDLSLSSDPVAPRQDKVWCPSFLSSHGPLTGEDSVMTDATTATIVARNLLTPKDSQLLSGRSDELAVQESLALSVQCAGSVSNMGQRLLARFRQVESLMAEVESLKQEIKQLKHENRSLHVLANNYSTGMKRKLDELDDRQRLAAFFQRHLFPGSSSVPPRFGALNDLSSVPPALMPSAPMPLAPMPSAPMPLAPMPSAPMPPAPMPPAPRVLPRSGASRTQPL
;
A
#
# COMPACT_ATOMS: atom_id res chain seq x y z
N MET A 1 22.82 -19.90 -22.87
CA MET A 1 23.34 -18.60 -22.42
C MET A 1 22.87 -17.56 -23.42
N ALA A 2 21.86 -16.77 -23.06
CA ALA A 2 21.29 -15.74 -23.92
C ALA A 2 21.41 -14.39 -23.18
N SER A 3 22.17 -13.48 -23.78
CA SER A 3 22.49 -12.17 -23.26
C SER A 3 21.24 -11.27 -23.26
N SER A 4 20.82 -10.85 -22.07
CA SER A 4 19.79 -9.83 -21.86
C SER A 4 20.38 -8.46 -22.20
N SER A 5 19.96 -7.85 -23.32
CA SER A 5 20.22 -6.43 -23.57
C SER A 5 19.11 -5.61 -22.95
N ASN A 6 19.48 -4.80 -21.96
CA ASN A 6 18.59 -3.80 -21.37
C ASN A 6 18.21 -2.76 -22.43
N PRO A 7 16.93 -2.48 -22.68
CA PRO A 7 16.54 -1.28 -23.39
C PRO A 7 16.68 -0.09 -22.43
N SER A 8 17.54 0.83 -22.80
CA SER A 8 17.84 2.09 -22.12
C SER A 8 16.57 2.80 -21.66
N ASN A 9 16.48 3.13 -20.37
CA ASN A 9 15.51 4.08 -19.84
C ASN A 9 15.75 5.42 -20.55
N ILE A 10 14.87 5.77 -21.49
CA ILE A 10 14.81 7.12 -22.06
C ILE A 10 14.20 8.00 -20.97
N CYS A 11 15.05 8.44 -20.05
CA CYS A 11 14.70 9.47 -19.07
C CYS A 11 14.58 10.78 -19.85
N LEU A 12 13.35 11.27 -20.03
CA LEU A 12 13.10 12.62 -20.51
C LEU A 12 13.50 13.58 -19.39
N ASP A 13 14.78 13.91 -19.33
CA ASP A 13 15.34 14.92 -18.43
C ASP A 13 14.86 16.31 -18.89
N LEU A 14 13.79 16.79 -18.26
CA LEU A 14 13.23 18.13 -18.43
C LEU A 14 13.93 19.14 -17.50
N SER A 15 15.26 19.05 -17.39
CA SER A 15 16.06 20.01 -16.62
C SER A 15 16.13 21.35 -17.36
N LEU A 16 15.24 22.27 -17.00
CA LEU A 16 15.28 23.69 -17.37
C LEU A 16 16.47 24.36 -16.67
N SER A 17 17.66 24.21 -17.27
CA SER A 17 18.85 25.01 -16.96
C SER A 17 18.52 26.49 -17.16
N SER A 18 18.34 27.20 -16.05
CA SER A 18 18.15 28.65 -16.03
C SER A 18 19.51 29.31 -15.80
N ASP A 19 20.19 29.68 -16.88
CA ASP A 19 21.40 30.50 -16.83
C ASP A 19 21.12 31.85 -17.51
N PRO A 20 21.29 33.00 -16.83
CA PRO A 20 20.79 34.28 -17.32
C PRO A 20 21.90 35.07 -18.02
N VAL A 21 22.11 34.86 -19.33
CA VAL A 21 22.96 35.76 -20.13
C VAL A 21 22.43 35.98 -21.56
N ALA A 22 22.05 37.24 -21.82
CA ALA A 22 21.77 37.94 -23.08
C ALA A 22 20.48 37.57 -23.87
N PRO A 23 19.68 38.58 -24.32
CA PRO A 23 18.47 38.35 -25.09
C PRO A 23 18.86 37.98 -26.52
N ARG A 24 19.12 36.69 -26.77
CA ARG A 24 18.98 36.17 -28.12
C ARG A 24 17.50 36.32 -28.47
N GLN A 25 17.20 36.92 -29.61
CA GLN A 25 15.87 36.89 -30.20
C GLN A 25 15.57 35.43 -30.59
N ASP A 26 15.31 34.59 -29.58
CA ASP A 26 14.77 33.27 -29.79
C ASP A 26 13.36 33.53 -30.31
N LYS A 27 13.19 33.39 -31.64
CA LYS A 27 11.88 33.36 -32.28
C LYS A 27 11.12 32.21 -31.63
N VAL A 28 10.34 32.53 -30.60
CA VAL A 28 9.38 31.61 -29.98
C VAL A 28 8.56 31.04 -31.12
N TRP A 29 8.57 29.72 -31.25
CA TRP A 29 7.80 29.06 -32.28
C TRP A 29 6.32 29.27 -31.99
N CYS A 30 5.62 29.90 -32.91
CA CYS A 30 4.19 30.20 -32.81
C CYS A 30 3.44 29.39 -33.88
N PRO A 31 2.70 28.34 -33.49
CA PRO A 31 1.94 27.53 -34.45
C PRO A 31 0.81 28.34 -35.08
N SER A 32 0.53 28.10 -36.36
CA SER A 32 -0.49 28.84 -37.14
C SER A 32 -1.42 27.88 -37.88
N PHE A 33 -2.57 27.60 -37.28
CA PHE A 33 -3.54 26.65 -37.79
C PHE A 33 -4.43 27.27 -38.89
N LEU A 34 -3.86 27.47 -40.07
CA LEU A 34 -4.54 28.04 -41.24
C LEU A 34 -4.78 26.98 -42.31
N SER A 35 -6.02 26.89 -42.78
CA SER A 35 -6.46 26.15 -43.96
C SER A 35 -6.58 27.07 -45.18
N SER A 36 -6.79 26.49 -46.37
CA SER A 36 -7.15 27.25 -47.59
C SER A 36 -8.48 28.01 -47.46
N HIS A 37 -9.33 27.61 -46.51
CA HIS A 37 -10.62 28.24 -46.23
C HIS A 37 -10.58 29.27 -45.09
N GLY A 38 -9.42 29.48 -44.46
CA GLY A 38 -9.27 30.38 -43.31
C GLY A 38 -8.70 29.68 -42.07
N PRO A 39 -8.68 30.36 -40.90
CA PRO A 39 -8.27 29.76 -39.64
C PRO A 39 -9.15 28.56 -39.29
N LEU A 40 -8.56 27.51 -38.72
CA LEU A 40 -9.34 26.38 -38.23
C LEU A 40 -10.30 26.84 -37.13
N THR A 41 -11.56 26.43 -37.25
CA THR A 41 -12.63 26.77 -36.31
C THR A 41 -13.04 25.54 -35.49
N GLY A 42 -13.94 25.72 -34.54
CA GLY A 42 -14.44 24.62 -33.71
C GLY A 42 -15.28 23.58 -34.47
N GLU A 43 -15.69 23.88 -35.72
CA GLU A 43 -16.38 22.90 -36.57
C GLU A 43 -15.42 21.98 -37.34
N ASP A 44 -14.13 22.31 -37.39
CA ASP A 44 -13.11 21.48 -38.04
C ASP A 44 -12.68 20.31 -37.13
N SER A 45 -12.76 19.08 -37.65
CA SER A 45 -12.52 17.87 -36.87
C SER A 45 -11.26 17.14 -37.35
N VAL A 46 -10.25 17.11 -36.48
CA VAL A 46 -9.00 16.35 -36.66
C VAL A 46 -9.26 14.84 -36.81
N MET A 47 -10.32 14.31 -36.19
CA MET A 47 -10.62 12.87 -36.24
C MET A 47 -11.26 12.41 -37.55
N THR A 48 -11.96 13.31 -38.25
CA THR A 48 -12.79 12.93 -39.42
C THR A 48 -12.28 13.51 -40.73
N ASP A 49 -11.52 14.61 -40.68
CA ASP A 49 -10.94 15.24 -41.87
C ASP A 49 -9.41 15.13 -41.87
N ALA A 50 -8.90 14.41 -42.88
CA ALA A 50 -7.48 14.20 -43.09
C ALA A 50 -6.73 15.51 -43.40
N THR A 51 -7.40 16.48 -44.05
CA THR A 51 -6.75 17.76 -44.39
C THR A 51 -6.55 18.61 -43.14
N THR A 52 -7.58 18.75 -42.30
CA THR A 52 -7.49 19.35 -40.96
C THR A 52 -6.44 18.65 -40.09
N ALA A 53 -6.44 17.32 -40.04
CA ALA A 53 -5.46 16.56 -39.28
C ALA A 53 -4.02 16.86 -39.72
N THR A 54 -3.79 16.95 -41.04
CA THR A 54 -2.47 17.29 -41.61
C THR A 54 -2.05 18.71 -41.25
N ILE A 55 -2.97 19.68 -41.34
CA ILE A 55 -2.70 21.08 -40.97
C ILE A 55 -2.35 21.18 -39.49
N VAL A 56 -3.11 20.54 -38.61
CA VAL A 56 -2.85 20.53 -37.17
C VAL A 56 -1.53 19.85 -36.86
N ALA A 57 -1.28 18.65 -37.41
CA ALA A 57 -0.03 17.92 -37.19
C ALA A 57 1.19 18.73 -37.64
N ARG A 58 1.16 19.32 -38.85
CA ARG A 58 2.25 20.16 -39.38
C ARG A 58 2.53 21.38 -38.48
N ASN A 59 1.48 21.96 -37.93
CA ASN A 59 1.57 23.10 -37.03
C ASN A 59 1.86 22.71 -35.57
N LEU A 60 1.97 21.43 -35.23
CA LEU A 60 2.43 20.98 -33.92
C LEU A 60 3.93 20.66 -33.90
N LEU A 61 4.55 20.49 -35.07
CA LEU A 61 5.97 20.21 -35.21
C LEU A 61 6.79 21.50 -35.10
N THR A 62 7.77 21.51 -34.19
CA THR A 62 8.73 22.60 -34.13
C THR A 62 9.70 22.50 -35.32
N PRO A 63 10.39 23.60 -35.71
CA PRO A 63 11.40 23.57 -36.76
C PRO A 63 12.51 22.57 -36.48
N LYS A 64 12.87 22.35 -35.20
CA LYS A 64 13.82 21.31 -34.80
C LYS A 64 13.28 19.91 -35.10
N ASP A 65 12.01 19.65 -34.83
CA ASP A 65 11.39 18.37 -35.13
C ASP A 65 11.38 18.12 -36.65
N SER A 66 11.08 19.15 -37.44
CA SER A 66 11.11 19.02 -38.91
C SER A 66 12.51 18.67 -39.44
N GLN A 67 13.57 19.20 -38.82
CA GLN A 67 14.95 18.87 -39.17
C GLN A 67 15.30 17.42 -38.79
N LEU A 68 14.80 16.94 -37.65
CA LEU A 68 15.00 15.56 -37.20
C LEU A 68 14.22 14.56 -38.06
N LEU A 69 13.01 14.93 -38.49
CA LEU A 69 12.15 14.10 -39.33
C LEU A 69 12.57 14.10 -40.81
N SER A 70 13.18 15.19 -41.32
CA SER A 70 13.60 15.30 -42.73
C SER A 70 14.63 14.24 -43.17
N GLY A 71 15.32 13.60 -42.23
CA GLY A 71 16.25 12.50 -42.51
C GLY A 71 15.65 11.10 -42.30
N ARG A 72 14.40 10.99 -41.89
CA ARG A 72 13.71 9.73 -41.63
C ARG A 72 12.83 9.36 -42.82
N SER A 73 12.83 8.08 -43.21
CA SER A 73 11.92 7.59 -44.24
C SER A 73 10.55 7.28 -43.66
N ASP A 74 9.53 7.28 -44.52
CA ASP A 74 8.17 6.93 -44.15
C ASP A 74 8.09 5.52 -43.56
N GLU A 75 8.86 4.56 -44.11
CA GLU A 75 8.95 3.20 -43.57
C GLU A 75 9.44 3.17 -42.12
N LEU A 76 10.45 3.99 -41.78
CA LEU A 76 10.98 4.05 -40.42
C LEU A 76 9.95 4.67 -39.47
N ALA A 77 9.23 5.70 -39.90
CA ALA A 77 8.17 6.32 -39.11
C ALA A 77 7.01 5.36 -38.83
N VAL A 78 6.61 4.54 -39.82
CA VAL A 78 5.61 3.48 -39.64
C VAL A 78 6.12 2.41 -38.66
N GLN A 79 7.39 2.00 -38.78
CA GLN A 79 7.95 0.99 -37.88
C GLN A 79 8.07 1.49 -36.43
N GLU A 80 8.51 2.73 -36.23
CA GLU A 80 8.63 3.33 -34.90
C GLU A 80 7.26 3.59 -34.25
N SER A 81 6.27 4.05 -35.03
CA SER A 81 4.90 4.21 -34.54
C SER A 81 4.26 2.88 -34.17
N LEU A 82 4.51 1.81 -34.94
CA LEU A 82 4.08 0.46 -34.59
C LEU A 82 4.75 -0.03 -33.30
N ALA A 83 6.06 0.16 -33.16
CA ALA A 83 6.79 -0.21 -31.96
C ALA A 83 6.23 0.51 -30.72
N LEU A 84 5.96 1.81 -30.83
CA LEU A 84 5.31 2.60 -29.78
C LEU A 84 3.91 2.05 -29.46
N SER A 85 3.09 1.75 -30.48
CA SER A 85 1.75 1.18 -30.29
C SER A 85 1.78 -0.14 -29.52
N VAL A 86 2.71 -1.05 -29.86
CA VAL A 86 2.90 -2.32 -29.15
C VAL A 86 3.34 -2.10 -27.70
N GLN A 87 4.25 -1.15 -27.45
CA GLN A 87 4.68 -0.79 -26.09
C GLN A 87 3.54 -0.20 -25.26
N CYS A 88 2.73 0.69 -25.85
CA CYS A 88 1.55 1.27 -25.23
C CYS A 88 0.53 0.18 -24.88
N ALA A 89 0.23 -0.72 -25.81
CA ALA A 89 -0.66 -1.86 -25.58
C ALA A 89 -0.13 -2.76 -24.45
N GLY A 90 1.18 -3.01 -24.41
CA GLY A 90 1.82 -3.76 -23.33
C GLY A 90 1.71 -3.07 -21.96
N SER A 91 1.95 -1.77 -21.91
CA SER A 91 1.82 -0.94 -20.69
C SER A 91 0.38 -0.94 -20.15
N VAL A 92 -0.59 -0.69 -21.02
CA VAL A 92 -2.03 -0.70 -20.66
C VAL A 92 -2.47 -2.10 -20.21
N SER A 93 -2.01 -3.15 -20.90
CA SER A 93 -2.29 -4.53 -20.50
C SER A 93 -1.72 -4.84 -19.11
N ASN A 94 -0.47 -4.43 -18.83
CA ASN A 94 0.14 -4.60 -17.51
C ASN A 94 -0.67 -3.90 -16.40
N MET A 95 -1.10 -2.66 -16.65
CA MET A 95 -1.98 -1.94 -15.72
C MET A 95 -3.30 -2.67 -15.51
N GLY A 96 -3.93 -3.18 -16.58
CA GLY A 96 -5.16 -3.96 -16.50
C GLY A 96 -5.01 -5.22 -15.64
N GLN A 97 -3.91 -5.96 -15.81
CA GLN A 97 -3.64 -7.15 -15.00
C GLN A 97 -3.43 -6.81 -13.52
N ARG A 98 -2.69 -5.74 -13.23
CA ARG A 98 -2.47 -5.27 -11.85
C ARG A 98 -3.78 -4.81 -11.22
N LEU A 99 -4.63 -4.12 -11.97
CA LEU A 99 -5.94 -3.69 -11.51
C LEU A 99 -6.84 -4.89 -11.20
N LEU A 100 -6.86 -5.90 -12.06
CA LEU A 100 -7.61 -7.14 -11.82
C LEU A 100 -7.12 -7.90 -10.57
N ALA A 101 -5.81 -7.97 -10.37
CA ALA A 101 -5.24 -8.57 -9.16
C ALA A 101 -5.67 -7.81 -7.90
N ARG A 102 -5.66 -6.47 -7.94
CA ARG A 102 -6.15 -5.63 -6.83
C ARG A 102 -7.65 -5.79 -6.61
N PHE A 103 -8.45 -5.89 -7.67
CA PHE A 103 -9.88 -6.10 -7.58
C PHE A 103 -10.21 -7.38 -6.80
N ARG A 104 -9.52 -8.50 -7.10
CA ARG A 104 -9.69 -9.77 -6.35
C ARG A 104 -9.29 -9.65 -4.89
N GLN A 105 -8.25 -8.87 -4.56
CA GLN A 105 -7.88 -8.61 -3.17
C GLN A 105 -8.98 -7.86 -2.43
N VAL A 106 -9.61 -6.87 -3.07
CA VAL A 106 -10.73 -6.13 -2.49
C VAL A 106 -11.94 -7.05 -2.28
N GLU A 107 -12.27 -7.92 -3.24
CA GLU A 107 -13.36 -8.90 -3.07
C GLU A 107 -13.10 -9.85 -1.90
N SER A 108 -11.87 -10.38 -1.77
CA SER A 108 -11.48 -11.23 -0.64
C SER A 108 -11.62 -10.50 0.70
N LEU A 109 -11.15 -9.25 0.77
CA LEU A 109 -11.22 -8.45 1.99
C LEU A 109 -12.67 -8.11 2.35
N MET A 110 -13.51 -7.86 1.35
CA MET A 110 -14.93 -7.59 1.56
C MET A 110 -15.63 -8.80 2.20
N ALA A 111 -15.35 -10.02 1.73
CA ALA A 111 -15.89 -11.24 2.32
C ALA A 111 -15.42 -11.44 3.78
N GLU A 112 -14.15 -11.12 4.07
CA GLU A 112 -13.61 -11.19 5.43
C GLU A 112 -14.30 -10.17 6.37
N VAL A 113 -14.50 -8.93 5.92
CA VAL A 113 -15.22 -7.90 6.68
C VAL A 113 -16.66 -8.32 6.96
N GLU A 114 -17.34 -8.94 6.01
CA GLU A 114 -18.69 -9.46 6.22
C GLU A 114 -18.72 -10.60 7.26
N SER A 115 -17.75 -11.51 7.21
CA SER A 115 -17.60 -12.60 8.19
C SER A 115 -17.38 -12.04 9.60
N LEU A 116 -16.39 -11.16 9.78
CA LEU A 116 -16.07 -10.53 11.07
C LEU A 116 -17.26 -9.73 11.62
N LYS A 117 -18.02 -9.06 10.76
CA LYS A 117 -19.23 -8.34 11.17
C LYS A 117 -20.29 -9.27 11.74
N GLN A 118 -20.43 -10.49 11.21
CA GLN A 118 -21.33 -11.49 11.77
C GLN A 118 -20.82 -12.01 13.12
N GLU A 119 -19.53 -12.29 13.23
CA GLU A 119 -18.90 -12.73 14.48
C GLU A 119 -19.08 -11.71 15.60
N ILE A 120 -18.85 -10.42 15.32
CA ILE A 120 -19.08 -9.34 16.29
C ILE A 120 -20.55 -9.29 16.75
N LYS A 121 -21.50 -9.50 15.83
CA LYS A 121 -22.93 -9.54 16.19
C LYS A 121 -23.23 -10.72 17.11
N GLN A 122 -22.66 -11.89 16.83
CA GLN A 122 -22.83 -13.09 17.62
C GLN A 122 -22.23 -12.92 19.02
N LEU A 123 -20.98 -12.49 19.11
CA LEU A 123 -20.29 -12.22 20.38
C LEU A 123 -21.04 -11.17 21.21
N LYS A 124 -21.59 -10.13 20.57
CA LYS A 124 -22.43 -9.13 21.26
C LYS A 124 -23.71 -9.74 21.83
N HIS A 125 -24.31 -10.72 21.17
CA HIS A 125 -25.47 -11.44 21.71
C HIS A 125 -25.09 -12.31 22.91
N GLU A 126 -24.02 -13.10 22.80
CA GLU A 126 -23.53 -13.94 23.89
C GLU A 126 -23.13 -13.13 25.11
N ASN A 127 -22.42 -12.00 24.91
CA ASN A 127 -22.03 -11.12 26.00
C ASN A 127 -23.24 -10.56 26.77
N ARG A 128 -24.32 -10.19 26.07
CA ARG A 128 -25.58 -9.79 26.72
C ARG A 128 -26.20 -10.93 27.51
N SER A 129 -26.21 -12.13 26.95
CA SER A 129 -26.75 -13.32 27.63
C SER A 129 -25.98 -13.61 28.93
N LEU A 130 -24.64 -13.59 28.85
CA LEU A 130 -23.76 -13.75 30.01
C LEU A 130 -23.99 -12.67 31.06
N HIS A 131 -24.20 -11.41 30.65
CA HIS A 131 -24.50 -10.31 31.56
C HIS A 131 -25.81 -10.54 32.33
N VAL A 132 -26.86 -11.01 31.66
CA VAL A 132 -28.14 -11.37 32.30
C VAL A 132 -27.94 -12.51 33.30
N LEU A 133 -27.19 -13.55 32.91
CA LEU A 133 -26.92 -14.69 33.78
C LEU A 133 -26.14 -14.27 35.04
N ALA A 134 -25.10 -13.45 34.89
CA ALA A 134 -24.31 -12.93 36.01
C ALA A 134 -25.16 -12.09 36.97
N ASN A 135 -26.05 -11.24 36.43
CA ASN A 135 -26.96 -10.43 37.23
C ASN A 135 -27.96 -11.30 38.02
N ASN A 136 -28.53 -12.32 37.37
CA ASN A 136 -29.44 -13.26 38.02
C ASN A 136 -28.74 -14.04 39.14
N TYR A 137 -27.51 -14.49 38.91
CA TYR A 137 -26.71 -15.18 39.91
C TYR A 137 -26.39 -14.27 41.11
N SER A 138 -25.91 -13.05 40.85
CA SER A 138 -25.60 -12.06 41.88
C SER A 138 -26.85 -11.72 42.72
N THR A 139 -27.97 -11.44 42.06
CA THR A 139 -29.25 -11.15 42.74
C THR A 139 -29.73 -12.33 43.56
N GLY A 140 -29.61 -13.55 43.03
CA GLY A 140 -29.96 -14.78 43.74
C GLY A 140 -29.12 -15.00 44.99
N MET A 141 -27.81 -14.77 44.89
CA MET A 141 -26.92 -14.88 46.04
C MET A 141 -27.12 -13.78 47.07
N LYS A 142 -27.38 -12.54 46.63
CA LYS A 142 -27.72 -11.43 47.53
C LYS A 142 -28.96 -11.77 48.37
N ARG A 143 -30.03 -12.27 47.73
CA ARG A 143 -31.25 -12.66 48.43
C ARG A 143 -31.00 -13.75 49.48
N LYS A 144 -30.16 -14.74 49.17
CA LYS A 144 -29.78 -15.78 50.14
C LYS A 144 -29.00 -15.19 51.32
N LEU A 145 -28.13 -14.22 51.07
CA LEU A 145 -27.38 -13.54 52.13
C LEU A 145 -28.33 -12.72 53.02
N ASP A 146 -29.26 -11.98 52.42
CA ASP A 146 -30.28 -11.21 53.13
C ASP A 146 -31.15 -12.14 54.01
N GLU A 147 -31.55 -13.32 53.50
CA GLU A 147 -32.30 -14.32 54.29
C GLU A 147 -31.48 -14.84 55.49
N LEU A 148 -30.18 -15.04 55.33
CA LEU A 148 -29.31 -15.47 56.44
C LEU A 148 -29.12 -14.36 57.49
N ASP A 149 -28.99 -13.10 57.08
CA ASP A 149 -28.95 -11.95 58.00
C ASP A 149 -30.25 -11.83 58.80
N ASP A 150 -31.40 -11.94 58.13
CA ASP A 150 -32.72 -11.91 58.77
C ASP A 150 -32.90 -13.05 59.78
N ARG A 151 -32.47 -14.27 59.43
CA ARG A 151 -32.47 -15.41 60.36
C ARG A 151 -31.57 -15.16 61.56
N GLN A 152 -30.38 -14.59 61.34
CA GLN A 152 -29.45 -14.29 62.43
C GLN A 152 -30.01 -13.21 63.36
N ARG A 153 -30.64 -12.16 62.83
CA ARG A 153 -31.33 -11.13 63.60
C ARG A 153 -32.49 -11.71 64.42
N LEU A 154 -33.31 -12.56 63.82
CA LEU A 154 -34.41 -13.22 64.50
C LEU A 154 -33.92 -14.16 65.62
N ALA A 155 -32.85 -14.93 65.38
CA ALA A 155 -32.23 -15.76 66.41
C ALA A 155 -31.69 -14.91 67.58
N ALA A 156 -31.00 -13.80 67.29
CA ALA A 156 -30.51 -12.87 68.30
C ALA A 156 -31.66 -12.22 69.11
N PHE A 157 -32.78 -11.89 68.46
CA PHE A 157 -33.97 -11.37 69.12
C PHE A 157 -34.56 -12.38 70.11
N PHE A 158 -34.77 -13.63 69.69
CA PHE A 158 -35.28 -14.67 70.58
C PHE A 158 -34.35 -14.94 71.76
N GLN A 159 -33.03 -14.94 71.54
CA GLN A 159 -32.05 -15.10 72.61
C GLN A 159 -32.17 -13.97 73.65
N ARG A 160 -32.34 -12.72 73.21
CA ARG A 160 -32.42 -11.55 74.09
C ARG A 160 -33.72 -11.48 74.89
N HIS A 161 -34.84 -11.93 74.32
CA HIS A 161 -36.17 -11.72 74.90
C HIS A 161 -36.76 -12.96 75.59
N LEU A 162 -36.44 -14.18 75.15
CA LEU A 162 -36.91 -15.40 75.80
C LEU A 162 -35.96 -15.91 76.89
N PHE A 163 -34.68 -15.51 76.85
CA PHE A 163 -33.69 -15.86 77.88
C PHE A 163 -32.92 -14.64 78.39
N PRO A 164 -33.57 -13.71 79.13
CA PRO A 164 -32.97 -12.41 79.49
C PRO A 164 -31.80 -12.46 80.50
N GLY A 165 -31.35 -13.65 80.91
CA GLY A 165 -30.40 -13.84 82.02
C GLY A 165 -29.10 -14.58 81.69
N SER A 166 -28.92 -15.10 80.46
CA SER A 166 -27.66 -15.76 80.10
C SER A 166 -26.67 -14.74 79.54
N SER A 167 -25.65 -14.41 80.33
CA SER A 167 -24.45 -13.67 79.91
C SER A 167 -23.73 -14.46 78.81
N SER A 168 -24.20 -14.34 77.58
CA SER A 168 -23.52 -14.87 76.41
C SER A 168 -22.68 -13.76 75.79
N VAL A 169 -21.38 -13.84 76.04
CA VAL A 169 -20.35 -13.33 75.12
C VAL A 169 -20.84 -13.69 73.70
N PRO A 170 -20.93 -12.73 72.77
CA PRO A 170 -21.30 -13.04 71.39
C PRO A 170 -20.39 -14.18 70.93
N PRO A 171 -20.84 -15.21 70.18
CA PRO A 171 -19.90 -16.07 69.49
C PRO A 171 -19.13 -15.13 68.56
N ARG A 172 -17.95 -14.72 69.02
CA ARG A 172 -16.96 -14.06 68.21
C ARG A 172 -16.69 -15.12 67.16
N PHE A 173 -17.13 -14.88 65.92
CA PHE A 173 -16.55 -15.53 64.76
C PHE A 173 -15.11 -15.01 64.60
N GLY A 174 -14.30 -15.22 65.64
CA GLY A 174 -12.87 -15.06 65.62
C GLY A 174 -12.32 -16.40 65.18
N ALA A 175 -11.99 -16.47 63.89
CA ALA A 175 -11.17 -17.47 63.19
C ALA A 175 -11.88 -18.03 61.92
N LEU A 176 -12.09 -17.16 60.94
CA LEU A 176 -11.98 -17.57 59.54
C LEU A 176 -11.04 -16.62 58.75
N ASN A 177 -10.14 -15.95 59.48
CA ASN A 177 -9.04 -15.18 58.90
C ASN A 177 -7.70 -15.95 58.87
N ASP A 178 -7.66 -17.19 59.38
CA ASP A 178 -6.49 -18.08 59.28
C ASP A 178 -6.53 -19.01 58.05
N LEU A 179 -7.37 -18.71 57.06
CA LEU A 179 -7.20 -19.19 55.68
C LEU A 179 -6.74 -18.08 54.73
N SER A 180 -6.23 -16.96 55.25
CA SER A 180 -5.36 -16.04 54.50
C SER A 180 -3.93 -16.57 54.41
N SER A 181 -3.79 -17.84 54.07
CA SER A 181 -2.57 -18.39 53.50
C SER A 181 -3.03 -19.23 52.34
N VAL A 182 -3.30 -18.55 51.23
CA VAL A 182 -3.28 -19.15 49.91
C VAL A 182 -1.91 -19.84 49.79
N PRO A 183 -1.81 -21.19 49.75
CA PRO A 183 -0.60 -21.76 49.18
C PRO A 183 -0.56 -21.27 47.72
N PRO A 184 0.57 -20.82 47.17
CA PRO A 184 0.64 -20.57 45.74
C PRO A 184 0.16 -21.85 45.06
N ALA A 185 -0.93 -21.75 44.30
CA ALA A 185 -1.45 -22.88 43.56
C ALA A 185 -0.31 -23.40 42.69
N LEU A 186 0.20 -24.58 43.03
CA LEU A 186 0.96 -25.42 42.11
C LEU A 186 -0.01 -25.75 40.99
N MET A 187 0.01 -24.92 39.96
CA MET A 187 -0.58 -25.23 38.67
C MET A 187 -0.07 -26.61 38.27
N PRO A 188 -0.93 -27.59 37.94
CA PRO A 188 -0.48 -28.66 37.09
C PRO A 188 -0.11 -28.00 35.76
N SER A 189 1.19 -27.88 35.51
CA SER A 189 1.72 -27.68 34.16
C SER A 189 1.35 -28.92 33.34
N ALA A 190 0.11 -28.99 32.91
CA ALA A 190 -0.27 -29.81 31.78
C ALA A 190 0.43 -29.20 30.56
N PRO A 191 1.21 -29.98 29.80
CA PRO A 191 1.84 -29.48 28.60
C PRO A 191 0.73 -29.07 27.64
N MET A 192 0.72 -27.80 27.25
CA MET A 192 -0.04 -27.37 26.09
C MET A 192 0.31 -28.31 24.94
N PRO A 193 -0.66 -28.93 24.25
CA PRO A 193 -0.36 -29.45 22.94
C PRO A 193 0.06 -28.25 22.11
N LEU A 194 1.35 -28.19 21.75
CA LEU A 194 1.81 -27.37 20.64
C LEU A 194 1.04 -27.87 19.41
N ALA A 195 -0.12 -27.26 19.16
CA ALA A 195 -0.68 -27.28 17.83
C ALA A 195 0.43 -26.74 16.91
N PRO A 196 0.79 -27.44 15.83
CA PRO A 196 1.74 -26.93 14.87
C PRO A 196 1.21 -25.59 14.38
N MET A 197 1.95 -24.52 14.66
CA MET A 197 1.84 -23.30 13.88
C MET A 197 1.83 -23.74 12.41
N PRO A 198 0.83 -23.36 11.59
CA PRO A 198 1.03 -23.45 10.17
C PRO A 198 2.22 -22.53 9.87
N SER A 199 3.36 -23.15 9.59
CA SER A 199 4.50 -22.47 8.98
C SER A 199 4.04 -21.98 7.62
N ALA A 200 3.35 -20.84 7.61
CA ALA A 200 3.24 -20.04 6.42
C ALA A 200 4.68 -19.65 6.06
N PRO A 201 5.19 -20.04 4.88
CA PRO A 201 6.48 -19.54 4.44
C PRO A 201 6.38 -18.02 4.41
N MET A 202 7.23 -17.32 5.16
CA MET A 202 7.48 -15.92 4.86
C MET A 202 7.81 -15.86 3.38
N PRO A 203 7.14 -15.03 2.57
CA PRO A 203 7.70 -14.66 1.29
C PRO A 203 8.99 -13.94 1.63
N LEU A 204 10.13 -14.61 1.45
CA LEU A 204 11.41 -13.97 1.22
C LEU A 204 11.21 -13.11 -0.03
N ALA A 205 10.72 -11.90 0.16
CA ALA A 205 10.83 -10.86 -0.85
C ALA A 205 12.34 -10.75 -1.11
N PRO A 206 12.80 -10.96 -2.36
CA PRO A 206 14.18 -10.64 -2.70
C PRO A 206 14.38 -9.17 -2.36
N MET A 207 15.33 -8.88 -1.48
CA MET A 207 15.87 -7.53 -1.39
C MET A 207 16.27 -7.14 -2.82
N PRO A 208 15.79 -6.00 -3.36
CA PRO A 208 16.35 -5.49 -4.58
C PRO A 208 17.78 -5.07 -4.25
N SER A 209 18.75 -5.93 -4.57
CA SER A 209 20.15 -5.54 -4.66
C SER A 209 20.23 -4.52 -5.78
N ALA A 210 20.09 -3.25 -5.44
CA ALA A 210 20.44 -2.16 -6.32
C ALA A 210 21.97 -2.26 -6.53
N PRO A 211 22.46 -2.40 -7.77
CA PRO A 211 23.87 -2.24 -8.04
C PRO A 211 24.25 -0.79 -7.72
N MET A 212 25.27 -0.57 -6.89
CA MET A 212 25.86 0.76 -6.81
C MET A 212 26.32 1.15 -8.23
N PRO A 213 25.99 2.36 -8.71
CA PRO A 213 26.50 2.82 -9.99
C PRO A 213 28.03 2.92 -9.91
N PRO A 214 28.77 2.44 -10.92
CA PRO A 214 30.21 2.62 -10.95
C PRO A 214 30.51 4.11 -11.03
N ALA A 215 31.38 4.59 -10.12
CA ALA A 215 31.89 5.95 -10.16
C ALA A 215 32.57 6.19 -11.53
N PRO A 216 32.29 7.33 -12.20
CA PRO A 216 32.90 7.63 -13.48
C PRO A 216 34.43 7.78 -13.30
N MET A 217 35.19 6.90 -13.96
CA MET A 217 36.64 7.08 -14.07
C MET A 217 36.93 8.31 -14.94
N PRO A 218 37.96 9.11 -14.59
CA PRO A 218 38.37 10.24 -15.40
C PRO A 218 38.91 9.75 -16.76
N PRO A 219 38.64 10.50 -17.85
CA PRO A 219 39.08 10.12 -19.19
C PRO A 219 40.61 10.13 -19.29
N ALA A 220 41.16 9.09 -19.94
CA ALA A 220 42.59 8.98 -20.22
C ALA A 220 43.05 10.08 -21.21
N PRO A 221 44.30 10.56 -21.10
CA PRO A 221 44.81 11.61 -21.97
C PRO A 221 44.86 11.17 -23.43
N ARG A 222 44.24 11.94 -24.33
CA ARG A 222 44.37 11.76 -25.78
C ARG A 222 45.81 12.07 -26.19
N VAL A 223 46.55 11.04 -26.63
CA VAL A 223 47.80 11.19 -27.35
C VAL A 223 47.46 11.64 -28.78
N LEU A 224 47.93 12.85 -29.14
CA LEU A 224 47.85 13.38 -30.49
C LEU A 224 48.71 12.54 -31.46
N PRO A 225 48.23 12.27 -32.69
CA PRO A 225 49.07 11.64 -33.70
C PRO A 225 50.14 12.61 -34.17
N ARG A 226 51.39 12.17 -34.03
CA ARG A 226 52.60 12.84 -34.51
C ARG A 226 52.57 12.89 -36.03
N SER A 227 52.48 14.11 -36.56
CA SER A 227 52.62 14.40 -38.00
C SER A 227 53.99 13.91 -38.50
N GLY A 228 53.97 12.91 -39.37
CA GLY A 228 55.14 12.33 -40.02
C GLY A 228 55.19 12.74 -41.47
N ALA A 229 56.00 13.75 -41.77
CA ALA A 229 56.45 14.05 -43.13
C ALA A 229 57.56 13.09 -43.55
N SER A 230 57.46 12.51 -44.75
CA SER A 230 58.60 12.05 -45.57
C SER A 230 58.06 11.68 -46.96
N ARG A 231 58.30 12.53 -47.97
CA ARG A 231 59.49 12.60 -48.82
C ARG A 231 59.34 11.67 -50.03
N THR A 232 58.86 12.25 -51.12
CA THR A 232 58.99 11.77 -52.50
C THR A 232 60.47 11.67 -52.88
N GLN A 233 60.85 10.60 -53.56
CA GLN A 233 62.03 10.55 -54.43
C GLN A 233 61.59 10.23 -55.87
N PRO A 234 62.28 10.77 -56.88
CA PRO A 234 62.00 10.51 -58.28
C PRO A 234 62.90 9.43 -58.90
N LEU A 235 62.39 8.91 -60.01
CA LEU A 235 62.93 7.98 -61.03
C LEU A 235 62.85 6.49 -60.69
#